data_AF-A0A4V3FRN2-F1
#
_entry.id   AF-A0A4V3FRN2-F1
#
_cell.length_a   1.000
_cell.length_b   1.000
_cell.length_c   1.000
_cell.angle_alpha   90.00
_cell.angle_beta   90.00
_cell.angle_gamma   90.00
#
_symmetry.space_group_name_H-M   'P 1'
#
loop_
_entity.id
_entity.type
_entity.pdbx_description
1 polymer ?
#
loop_
_entity_poly.entity_id
_entity_poly.type
_entity_poly.pdbx_seq_one_letter_code
_entity_poly.pdbx_strand_id
1 'polypeptide(L)'
;MRPVKRVCAQEGYYAMPTETIAESHRVGHDPEMVERVLSQIEHKAAQALTHLLDGQFPPTVEDRYRLTQFIALQKTRTRRFREDAEAVGTLAAQQYIEMELTNNPERIPQWLKSRGEAHDVAAVQAVRDNLSERFPKLRMSQTFAVQQALRMAIDAYHPHLVQRPWRLFRFDTDCLVTSDNPVGTWSPRSPDEQPAVDGINATMIVMPLDRRTALALMDRGTERVVDLPAASTRARQINLAVVSEASRSIFHHPADRPLDGIEVPRRTAFIDEVIGIRIPGDGTIREQHRVIKRPIS
;
A
#
# COMPACT_ATOMS: atom_id res chain seq x y z
N MET A 1 4.69 19.49 27.69
CA MET A 1 4.97 18.49 26.64
C MET A 1 5.48 19.24 25.41
N ARG A 2 6.70 19.00 24.94
CA ARG A 2 7.23 19.73 23.76
C ARG A 2 6.60 19.13 22.49
N PRO A 3 6.05 19.94 21.56
CA PRO A 3 5.54 19.44 20.30
C PRO A 3 6.70 18.82 19.50
N VAL A 4 6.54 17.56 19.08
CA VAL A 4 7.56 16.86 18.31
C VAL A 4 7.52 17.38 16.86
N LYS A 5 8.26 18.45 16.60
CA LYS A 5 8.50 18.93 15.23
C LYS A 5 9.45 17.94 14.55
N ARG A 6 9.02 17.26 13.48
CA ARG A 6 9.80 16.38 12.58
C ARG A 6 9.74 14.84 12.78
N VAL A 7 8.67 14.27 13.34
CA VAL A 7 8.54 12.78 13.38
C VAL A 7 8.46 12.14 11.98
N CYS A 8 7.82 12.83 11.02
CA CYS A 8 7.62 12.34 9.65
C CYS A 8 8.34 13.15 8.58
N ALA A 9 9.14 14.15 8.95
CA ALA A 9 9.84 14.98 7.97
C ALA A 9 11.09 14.25 7.47
N GLN A 10 11.06 13.80 6.22
CA GLN A 10 12.24 13.27 5.53
C GLN A 10 12.59 14.21 4.39
N GLU A 11 13.72 14.90 4.51
CA GLU A 11 14.23 15.78 3.46
C GLU A 11 14.65 14.96 2.24
N GLY A 12 14.29 15.43 1.04
CA GLY A 12 14.68 14.83 -0.23
C GLY A 12 14.01 13.48 -0.54
N TYR A 13 12.92 13.12 0.13
CA TYR A 13 12.24 11.84 -0.14
C TYR A 13 11.69 11.74 -1.58
N TYR A 14 11.22 12.85 -2.15
CA TYR A 14 10.74 12.91 -3.54
C TYR A 14 11.74 13.54 -4.51
N ALA A 15 12.95 13.89 -4.05
CA ALA A 15 13.99 14.42 -4.93
C ALA A 15 14.38 13.36 -5.96
N MET A 16 14.46 13.76 -7.22
CA MET A 16 15.00 12.94 -8.30
C MET A 16 16.34 13.54 -8.74
N PRO A 17 17.47 13.05 -8.24
CA PRO A 17 18.77 13.61 -8.58
C PRO A 17 19.05 13.44 -10.07
N THR A 18 19.60 14.47 -10.70
CA THR A 18 19.85 14.53 -12.15
C THR A 18 20.70 13.36 -12.65
N GLU A 19 21.63 12.88 -11.82
CA GLU A 19 22.49 11.73 -12.10
C GLU A 19 21.72 10.41 -12.25
N THR A 20 20.54 10.29 -11.65
CA THR A 20 19.70 9.08 -11.72
C THR A 20 18.81 9.03 -12.97
N ILE A 21 18.81 10.09 -13.77
CA ILE A 21 17.99 10.24 -14.96
C ILE A 21 18.86 9.99 -16.21
N ALA A 22 18.24 9.38 -17.23
CA ALA A 22 18.87 9.14 -18.52
C ALA A 22 19.45 10.43 -19.11
N GLU A 23 20.64 10.35 -19.72
CA GLU A 23 21.39 11.51 -20.24
C GLU A 23 20.52 12.44 -21.11
N SER A 24 19.67 11.85 -21.95
CA SER A 24 18.75 12.56 -22.84
C SER A 24 17.73 13.46 -22.13
N HIS A 25 17.51 13.28 -20.84
CA HIS A 25 16.52 14.02 -20.04
C HIS A 25 17.14 14.88 -18.93
N ARG A 26 18.49 15.02 -18.90
CA ARG A 26 19.18 15.81 -17.85
C ARG A 26 19.06 17.32 -18.07
N VAL A 27 19.07 17.77 -19.33
CA VAL A 27 19.01 19.19 -19.66
C VAL A 27 17.62 19.74 -19.32
N GLY A 28 17.57 20.72 -18.40
CA GLY A 28 16.31 21.32 -17.94
C GLY A 28 15.57 20.50 -16.88
N HIS A 29 16.16 19.42 -16.36
CA HIS A 29 15.59 18.67 -15.25
C HIS A 29 15.60 19.50 -13.96
N ASP A 30 14.47 19.51 -13.27
CA ASP A 30 14.30 20.14 -11.97
C ASP A 30 14.12 19.03 -10.91
N PRO A 31 15.12 18.78 -10.04
CA PRO A 31 15.05 17.76 -9.00
C PRO A 31 13.86 17.89 -8.05
N GLU A 32 13.31 19.10 -7.91
CA GLU A 32 12.18 19.44 -7.02
C GLU A 32 10.83 19.50 -7.75
N MET A 33 10.79 19.15 -9.04
CA MET A 33 9.56 19.19 -9.84
C MET A 33 8.45 18.35 -9.21
N VAL A 34 8.77 17.18 -8.68
CA VAL A 34 7.80 16.28 -8.05
C VAL A 34 7.21 16.93 -6.79
N GLU A 35 8.03 17.49 -5.93
CA GLU A 35 7.57 18.19 -4.71
C GLU A 35 6.64 19.36 -5.05
N ARG A 36 6.95 20.11 -6.11
CA ARG A 36 6.09 21.20 -6.59
C ARG A 36 4.73 20.69 -7.05
N VAL A 37 4.68 19.60 -7.82
CA VAL A 37 3.43 18.98 -8.27
C VAL A 37 2.62 18.45 -7.08
N LEU A 38 3.27 17.76 -6.15
CA LEU A 38 2.62 17.26 -4.93
C LEU A 38 2.02 18.42 -4.12
N SER A 39 2.77 19.50 -3.92
CA SER A 39 2.31 20.70 -3.20
C SER A 39 1.05 21.31 -3.82
N GLN A 40 0.94 21.33 -5.15
CA GLN A 40 -0.26 21.82 -5.83
C GLN A 40 -1.48 20.93 -5.60
N ILE A 41 -1.29 19.61 -5.56
CA ILE A 41 -2.38 18.66 -5.30
C ILE A 41 -2.84 18.79 -3.85
N GLU A 42 -1.91 18.89 -2.91
CA GLU A 42 -2.23 19.13 -1.49
C GLU A 42 -3.00 20.45 -1.29
N HIS A 43 -2.57 21.53 -1.94
CA HIS A 43 -3.25 22.82 -1.85
C HIS A 43 -4.70 22.77 -2.36
N LYS A 44 -4.92 22.14 -3.52
CA LYS A 44 -6.28 21.98 -4.09
C LYS A 44 -7.15 21.07 -3.24
N ALA A 45 -6.59 20.02 -2.67
CA ALA A 45 -7.30 19.10 -1.78
C ALA A 45 -7.66 19.76 -0.44
N ALA A 46 -6.79 20.62 0.11
CA ALA A 46 -7.09 21.36 1.33
C ALA A 46 -8.33 22.26 1.17
N GLN A 47 -8.46 22.95 0.03
CA GLN A 47 -9.66 23.74 -0.27
C GLN A 47 -10.92 22.87 -0.33
N ALA A 48 -10.85 21.73 -1.04
CA ALA A 48 -11.96 20.78 -1.14
C ALA A 48 -12.34 20.15 0.21
N LEU A 49 -11.36 19.90 1.10
CA LEU A 49 -11.61 19.45 2.47
C LEU A 49 -12.34 20.52 3.29
N THR A 50 -11.96 21.79 3.17
CA THR A 50 -12.65 22.88 3.85
C THR A 50 -14.12 22.94 3.41
N HIS A 51 -14.41 22.90 2.11
CA HIS A 51 -15.78 22.87 1.61
C HIS A 51 -16.59 21.70 2.18
N LEU A 52 -15.99 20.51 2.22
CA LEU A 52 -16.60 19.30 2.78
C LEU A 52 -16.94 19.46 4.27
N LEU A 53 -16.02 20.02 5.06
CA LEU A 53 -16.19 20.25 6.50
C LEU A 53 -17.19 21.38 6.79
N ASP A 54 -17.30 22.36 5.91
CA ASP A 54 -18.29 23.44 5.97
C ASP A 54 -19.72 22.99 5.56
N GLY A 55 -19.90 21.69 5.27
CA GLY A 55 -21.21 21.09 5.03
C GLY A 55 -21.58 20.90 3.56
N GLN A 56 -20.67 21.14 2.62
CA GLN A 56 -20.90 20.82 1.20
C GLN A 56 -20.79 19.31 0.97
N PHE A 57 -21.87 18.60 1.27
CA PHE A 57 -21.98 17.16 1.06
C PHE A 57 -23.27 16.81 0.30
N PRO A 58 -23.20 16.00 -0.77
CA PRO A 58 -22.00 15.42 -1.38
C PRO A 58 -21.09 16.49 -2.01
N PRO A 59 -19.79 16.21 -2.16
CA PRO A 59 -18.86 17.15 -2.78
C PRO A 59 -19.22 17.40 -4.24
N THR A 60 -18.81 18.55 -4.76
CA THR A 60 -18.85 18.84 -6.20
C THR A 60 -18.00 17.82 -6.97
N VAL A 61 -18.25 17.68 -8.28
CA VAL A 61 -17.44 16.79 -9.14
C VAL A 61 -15.95 17.15 -9.08
N GLU A 62 -15.65 18.45 -9.04
CA GLU A 62 -14.29 18.96 -8.96
C GLU A 62 -13.64 18.66 -7.60
N ASP A 63 -14.34 18.91 -6.48
CA ASP A 63 -13.82 18.61 -5.15
C ASP A 63 -13.63 17.11 -4.94
N ARG A 64 -14.56 16.29 -5.45
CA ARG A 64 -14.42 14.82 -5.48
C ARG A 64 -13.15 14.40 -6.21
N TYR A 65 -12.89 14.97 -7.39
CA TYR A 65 -11.69 14.66 -8.17
C TYR A 65 -10.42 15.02 -7.40
N ARG A 66 -10.35 16.23 -6.84
CA ARG A 66 -9.18 16.73 -6.08
C ARG A 66 -8.89 15.87 -4.85
N LEU A 67 -9.93 15.56 -4.08
CA LEU A 67 -9.81 14.75 -2.86
C LEU A 67 -9.45 13.30 -3.15
N THR A 68 -10.04 12.67 -4.18
CA THR A 68 -9.66 11.31 -4.56
C THR A 68 -8.22 11.23 -5.06
N GLN A 69 -7.76 12.25 -5.80
CA GLN A 69 -6.36 12.33 -6.24
C GLN A 69 -5.43 12.44 -5.03
N PHE A 70 -5.77 13.28 -4.06
CA PHE A 70 -5.02 13.40 -2.81
C PHE A 70 -5.01 12.11 -2.00
N ILE A 71 -6.16 11.44 -1.83
CA ILE A 71 -6.25 10.16 -1.11
C ILE A 71 -5.42 9.08 -1.81
N ALA A 72 -5.48 9.01 -3.15
CA ALA A 72 -4.66 8.08 -3.93
C ALA A 72 -3.16 8.30 -3.67
N LEU A 73 -2.71 9.56 -3.69
CA LEU A 73 -1.33 9.91 -3.37
C LEU A 73 -0.97 9.58 -1.92
N GLN A 74 -1.82 9.90 -0.94
CA GLN A 74 -1.57 9.53 0.46
C GLN A 74 -1.43 8.02 0.63
N LYS A 75 -2.08 7.21 -0.20
CA LYS A 75 -1.96 5.75 -0.16
C LYS A 75 -0.63 5.27 -0.75
N THR A 76 -0.25 5.77 -1.93
CA THR A 76 0.90 5.24 -2.68
C THR A 76 2.24 5.90 -2.34
N ARG A 77 2.24 7.13 -1.81
CA ARG A 77 3.49 7.87 -1.53
C ARG A 77 4.23 7.40 -0.29
N THR A 78 3.72 6.37 0.36
CA THR A 78 4.16 5.89 1.67
C THR A 78 5.31 4.91 1.56
N ARG A 79 6.12 4.83 2.63
CA ARG A 79 7.13 3.78 2.75
C ARG A 79 6.49 2.39 2.70
N ARG A 80 5.30 2.24 3.30
CA ARG A 80 4.57 0.98 3.33
C ARG A 80 4.24 0.49 1.92
N PHE A 81 3.73 1.37 1.07
CA PHE A 81 3.45 1.05 -0.33
C PHE A 81 4.70 0.55 -1.06
N ARG A 82 5.84 1.22 -0.90
CA ARG A 82 7.11 0.80 -1.51
C ARG A 82 7.52 -0.60 -1.06
N GLU A 83 7.47 -0.88 0.24
CA GLU A 83 7.85 -2.19 0.79
C GLU A 83 6.90 -3.30 0.30
N ASP A 84 5.61 -2.99 0.23
CA ASP A 84 4.59 -3.90 -0.30
C ASP A 84 4.82 -4.17 -1.80
N ALA A 85 5.15 -3.15 -2.59
CA ALA A 85 5.47 -3.29 -4.02
C ALA A 85 6.78 -4.06 -4.26
N GLU A 86 7.82 -3.83 -3.45
CA GLU A 86 9.09 -4.59 -3.49
C GLU A 86 8.87 -6.07 -3.14
N ALA A 87 8.03 -6.36 -2.14
CA ALA A 87 7.68 -7.73 -1.77
C ALA A 87 6.93 -8.44 -2.89
N VAL A 88 5.88 -7.82 -3.44
CA VAL A 88 5.13 -8.38 -4.57
C VAL A 88 6.02 -8.58 -5.79
N GLY A 89 6.88 -7.61 -6.12
CA GLY A 89 7.83 -7.73 -7.22
C GLY A 89 8.82 -8.88 -7.01
N THR A 90 9.30 -9.08 -5.78
CA THR A 90 10.20 -10.20 -5.45
C THR A 90 9.51 -11.55 -5.69
N LEU A 91 8.28 -11.71 -5.21
CA LEU A 91 7.49 -12.92 -5.42
C LEU A 91 7.22 -13.18 -6.91
N ALA A 92 6.85 -12.15 -7.67
CA ALA A 92 6.61 -12.27 -9.10
C ALA A 92 7.88 -12.68 -9.87
N ALA A 93 9.04 -12.12 -9.50
CA ALA A 93 10.32 -12.49 -10.09
C ALA A 93 10.70 -13.95 -9.78
N GLN A 94 10.49 -14.41 -8.54
CA GLN A 94 10.69 -15.80 -8.15
C GLN A 94 9.83 -16.74 -8.99
N GLN A 95 8.53 -16.47 -9.07
CA GLN A 95 7.58 -17.27 -9.87
C GLN A 95 7.94 -17.29 -11.36
N TYR A 96 8.31 -16.15 -11.94
CA TYR A 96 8.74 -16.08 -13.34
C TYR A 96 9.97 -16.97 -13.58
N ILE A 97 10.93 -16.94 -12.66
CA ILE A 97 12.17 -17.70 -12.81
C ILE A 97 11.92 -19.19 -12.59
N GLU A 98 11.12 -19.58 -11.60
CA GLU A 98 10.69 -20.98 -11.44
C GLU A 98 10.00 -21.52 -12.70
N MET A 99 9.10 -20.73 -13.30
CA MET A 99 8.45 -21.08 -14.56
C MET A 99 9.47 -21.22 -15.70
N GLU A 100 10.40 -20.26 -15.85
CA GLU A 100 11.44 -20.32 -16.88
C GLU A 100 12.37 -21.52 -16.70
N LEU A 101 12.70 -21.90 -15.46
CA LEU A 101 13.53 -23.06 -15.14
C LEU A 101 12.80 -24.39 -15.33
N THR A 102 11.48 -24.40 -15.15
CA THR A 102 10.62 -25.54 -15.45
C THR A 102 10.52 -25.76 -16.97
N ASN A 103 10.33 -24.67 -17.73
CA ASN A 103 10.20 -24.73 -19.18
C ASN A 103 11.56 -24.91 -19.89
N ASN A 104 12.66 -24.51 -19.25
CA ASN A 104 14.02 -24.61 -19.80
C ASN A 104 14.97 -25.25 -18.77
N PRO A 105 14.87 -26.56 -18.50
CA PRO A 105 15.63 -27.24 -17.45
C PRO A 105 17.15 -27.16 -17.63
N GLU A 106 17.62 -26.97 -18.87
CA GLU A 106 19.04 -26.82 -19.25
C GLU A 106 19.68 -25.52 -18.73
N ARG A 107 18.88 -24.51 -18.33
CA ARG A 107 19.39 -23.20 -17.93
C ARG A 107 20.20 -23.22 -16.63
N ILE A 108 19.78 -24.01 -15.63
CA ILE A 108 20.53 -24.11 -14.36
C ILE A 108 21.90 -24.77 -14.60
N PRO A 109 22.00 -25.94 -15.28
CA PRO A 109 23.29 -26.52 -15.66
C PRO A 109 24.19 -25.54 -16.43
N GLN A 110 23.64 -24.81 -17.41
CA GLN A 110 24.41 -23.84 -18.21
C GLN A 110 24.90 -22.65 -17.37
N TRP A 111 24.07 -22.15 -16.45
CA TRP A 111 24.43 -21.08 -15.53
C TRP A 111 25.49 -21.51 -14.51
N LEU A 112 25.39 -22.72 -13.96
CA LEU A 112 26.41 -23.30 -13.07
C LEU A 112 27.73 -23.50 -13.83
N LYS A 113 27.66 -24.02 -15.05
CA LYS A 113 28.82 -24.21 -15.93
C LYS A 113 29.53 -22.90 -16.27
N SER A 114 28.80 -21.81 -16.53
CA SER A 114 29.40 -20.51 -16.84
C SER A 114 30.13 -19.86 -15.66
N ARG A 115 29.82 -20.29 -14.43
CA ARG A 115 30.46 -19.86 -13.19
C ARG A 115 31.58 -20.80 -12.72
N GLY A 116 31.83 -21.89 -13.44
CA GLY A 116 32.77 -22.94 -13.03
C GLY A 116 32.30 -23.72 -11.79
N GLU A 117 31.00 -23.67 -11.48
CA GLU A 117 30.40 -24.40 -10.36
C GLU A 117 30.06 -25.84 -10.79
N ALA A 118 29.89 -26.75 -9.82
CA ALA A 118 29.40 -28.10 -10.07
C ALA A 118 28.01 -28.01 -10.72
N HIS A 119 27.78 -28.80 -11.78
CA HIS A 119 26.58 -28.73 -12.62
C HIS A 119 25.97 -30.12 -12.86
N ASP A 120 26.26 -31.07 -11.96
CA ASP A 120 25.61 -32.38 -11.95
C ASP A 120 24.17 -32.29 -11.43
N VAL A 121 23.43 -33.40 -11.53
CA VAL A 121 22.01 -33.47 -11.12
C VAL A 121 21.82 -33.04 -9.67
N ALA A 122 22.74 -33.41 -8.78
CA ALA A 122 22.67 -33.06 -7.37
C ALA A 122 22.86 -31.55 -7.14
N ALA A 123 23.81 -30.91 -7.81
CA ALA A 123 24.02 -29.47 -7.73
C ALA A 123 22.84 -28.68 -8.31
N VAL A 124 22.26 -29.15 -9.43
CA VAL A 124 21.06 -28.54 -10.03
C VAL A 124 19.87 -28.64 -9.10
N GLN A 125 19.65 -29.80 -8.46
CA GLN A 125 18.56 -29.97 -7.51
C GLN A 125 18.74 -29.11 -6.26
N ALA A 126 19.96 -29.03 -5.71
CA ALA A 126 20.25 -28.17 -4.57
C ALA A 126 20.02 -26.67 -4.87
N VAL A 127 20.23 -26.22 -6.11
CA VAL A 127 19.90 -24.84 -6.52
C VAL A 127 18.39 -24.63 -6.59
N ARG A 128 17.63 -25.61 -7.09
CA ARG A 128 16.15 -25.56 -7.13
C ARG A 128 15.56 -25.53 -5.74
N ASP A 129 16.03 -26.40 -4.85
CA ASP A 129 15.51 -26.52 -3.49
C ASP A 129 15.78 -25.26 -2.64
N ASN A 130 16.85 -24.51 -2.97
CA ASN A 130 17.22 -23.28 -2.26
C ASN A 130 16.96 -21.99 -3.07
N LEU A 131 16.19 -22.07 -4.17
CA LEU A 131 16.03 -20.95 -5.10
C LEU A 131 15.37 -19.74 -4.39
N SER A 132 14.34 -20.00 -3.60
CA SER A 132 13.58 -19.00 -2.85
C SER A 132 14.45 -18.24 -1.83
N GLU A 133 15.36 -18.93 -1.13
CA GLU A 133 16.29 -18.34 -0.16
C GLU A 133 17.45 -17.59 -0.83
N ARG A 134 17.88 -18.05 -2.01
CA ARG A 134 18.97 -17.44 -2.78
C ARG A 134 18.54 -16.22 -3.58
N PHE A 135 17.24 -15.98 -3.75
CA PHE A 135 16.75 -14.86 -4.54
C PHE A 135 16.99 -13.52 -3.83
N PRO A 136 17.76 -12.59 -4.43
CA PRO A 136 17.90 -11.26 -3.85
C PRO A 136 16.55 -10.55 -3.86
N LYS A 137 16.17 -9.98 -2.72
CA LYS A 137 14.97 -9.14 -2.62
C LYS A 137 15.10 -7.96 -3.57
N LEU A 138 14.08 -7.73 -4.39
CA LEU A 138 14.06 -6.57 -5.27
C LEU A 138 14.02 -5.29 -4.41
N ARG A 139 14.86 -4.34 -4.78
CA ARG A 139 14.91 -3.01 -4.18
C ARG A 139 14.69 -1.99 -5.27
N MET A 140 13.65 -1.18 -5.12
CA MET A 140 13.42 -0.09 -6.06
C MET A 140 14.45 1.00 -5.82
N SER A 141 14.98 1.60 -6.88
CA SER A 141 15.66 2.88 -6.75
C SER A 141 14.66 3.95 -6.29
N GLN A 142 15.15 5.04 -5.70
CA GLN A 142 14.28 6.11 -5.24
C GLN A 142 13.45 6.70 -6.40
N THR A 143 14.11 7.03 -7.51
CA THR A 143 13.47 7.57 -8.72
C THR A 143 12.38 6.64 -9.25
N PHE A 144 12.66 5.34 -9.33
CA PHE A 144 11.66 4.36 -9.77
C PHE A 144 10.49 4.25 -8.78
N ALA A 145 10.76 4.25 -7.47
CA ALA A 145 9.71 4.19 -6.45
C ALA A 145 8.78 5.41 -6.51
N VAL A 146 9.32 6.62 -6.70
CA VAL A 146 8.54 7.85 -6.86
C VAL A 146 7.66 7.78 -8.11
N GLN A 147 8.24 7.41 -9.25
CA GLN A 147 7.50 7.25 -10.51
C GLN A 147 6.37 6.21 -10.37
N GLN A 148 6.68 5.07 -9.75
CA GLN A 148 5.70 4.00 -9.56
C GLN A 148 4.58 4.42 -8.59
N ALA A 149 4.89 5.15 -7.52
CA ALA A 149 3.88 5.67 -6.59
C ALA A 149 2.92 6.65 -7.29
N LEU A 150 3.46 7.58 -8.10
CA LEU A 150 2.66 8.54 -8.87
C LEU A 150 1.79 7.82 -9.91
N ARG A 151 2.38 6.90 -10.66
CA ARG A 151 1.67 6.10 -11.66
C ARG A 151 0.53 5.32 -11.02
N MET A 152 0.78 4.63 -9.91
CA MET A 152 -0.24 3.85 -9.22
C MET A 152 -1.34 4.73 -8.64
N ALA A 153 -1.01 5.93 -8.14
CA ALA A 153 -2.03 6.88 -7.70
C ALA A 153 -2.96 7.27 -8.85
N ILE A 154 -2.41 7.59 -10.03
CA ILE A 154 -3.16 8.10 -11.18
C ILE A 154 -3.92 6.99 -11.92
N ASP A 155 -3.25 5.87 -12.20
CA ASP A 155 -3.77 4.84 -13.12
C ASP A 155 -4.60 3.78 -12.38
N ALA A 156 -4.26 3.48 -11.12
CA ALA A 156 -4.85 2.36 -10.39
C ALA A 156 -5.78 2.79 -9.24
N TYR A 157 -5.40 3.81 -8.46
CA TYR A 157 -6.21 4.21 -7.31
C TYR A 157 -7.28 5.24 -7.69
N HIS A 158 -6.88 6.36 -8.27
CA HIS A 158 -7.77 7.50 -8.52
C HIS A 158 -9.05 7.13 -9.31
N PRO A 159 -8.99 6.37 -10.42
CA PRO A 159 -10.19 6.03 -11.21
C PRO A 159 -11.16 5.13 -10.42
N HIS A 160 -10.63 4.29 -9.52
CA HIS A 160 -11.46 3.46 -8.66
C HIS A 160 -12.07 4.28 -7.54
N LEU A 161 -11.31 5.16 -6.89
CA LEU A 161 -11.77 5.96 -5.75
C LEU A 161 -12.88 6.94 -6.14
N VAL A 162 -12.79 7.57 -7.33
CA VAL A 162 -13.76 8.59 -7.76
C VAL A 162 -15.18 8.03 -7.92
N GLN A 163 -15.28 6.74 -8.25
CA GLN A 163 -16.56 6.06 -8.50
C GLN A 163 -17.24 5.54 -7.22
N ARG A 164 -16.53 5.57 -6.08
CA ARG A 164 -17.05 5.02 -4.82
C ARG A 164 -18.09 5.95 -4.21
N PRO A 165 -19.17 5.42 -3.58
CA PRO A 165 -20.07 6.21 -2.75
C PRO A 165 -19.35 6.74 -1.50
N TRP A 166 -19.52 8.02 -1.20
CA TRP A 166 -18.86 8.64 -0.05
C TRP A 166 -19.73 8.68 1.20
N ARG A 167 -19.11 8.58 2.36
CA ARG A 167 -19.74 8.86 3.65
C ARG A 167 -18.85 9.77 4.47
N LEU A 168 -19.45 10.82 5.02
CA LEU A 168 -18.80 11.67 6.01
C LEU A 168 -19.28 11.23 7.39
N PHE A 169 -18.39 10.58 8.15
CA PHE A 169 -18.69 10.21 9.53
C PHE A 169 -18.33 11.37 10.45
N ARG A 170 -19.27 11.77 11.31
CA ARG A 170 -19.06 12.76 12.37
C ARG A 170 -19.32 12.12 13.71
N PHE A 171 -18.38 12.29 14.64
CA PHE A 171 -18.47 11.76 15.99
C PHE A 171 -18.79 12.87 16.98
N ASP A 172 -19.58 12.54 18.00
CA ASP A 172 -19.98 13.47 19.06
C ASP A 172 -18.80 13.95 19.93
N THR A 173 -17.78 13.12 20.09
CA THR A 173 -16.55 13.45 20.83
C THR A 173 -15.28 13.06 20.09
N ASP A 174 -14.13 13.60 20.54
CA ASP A 174 -12.81 13.27 20.00
C ASP A 174 -12.50 11.79 20.19
N CYS A 175 -12.34 11.04 19.09
CA CYS A 175 -12.17 9.58 19.15
C CYS A 175 -11.33 8.97 18.02
N LEU A 176 -10.81 9.78 17.10
CA LEU A 176 -10.07 9.29 15.94
C LEU A 176 -8.56 9.43 16.10
N VAL A 177 -7.83 8.44 15.58
CA VAL A 177 -6.38 8.49 15.38
C VAL A 177 -6.03 8.82 13.94
N THR A 178 -4.78 9.26 13.73
CA THR A 178 -4.14 9.25 12.40
C THR A 178 -2.78 8.55 12.47
N SER A 179 -2.08 8.40 11.36
CA SER A 179 -0.76 7.78 11.30
C SER A 179 0.12 8.44 10.24
N ASP A 180 1.34 7.94 10.08
CA ASP A 180 2.20 8.31 8.95
C ASP A 180 1.65 7.82 7.59
N ASN A 181 0.66 6.92 7.61
CA ASN A 181 -0.09 6.44 6.45
C ASN A 181 -1.60 6.60 6.71
N PRO A 182 -2.16 7.81 6.56
CA PRO A 182 -3.47 8.15 7.12
C PRO A 182 -4.66 7.49 6.41
N VAL A 183 -4.43 6.80 5.28
CA VAL A 183 -5.48 6.13 4.50
C VAL A 183 -5.61 4.66 4.89
N GLY A 184 -6.59 4.40 5.76
CA GLY A 184 -6.98 3.09 6.25
C GLY A 184 -7.76 2.27 5.23
N THR A 185 -7.56 0.96 5.20
CA THR A 185 -8.42 0.03 4.45
C THR A 185 -9.09 -0.95 5.42
N TRP A 186 -10.39 -1.18 5.21
CA TRP A 186 -11.17 -2.09 6.05
C TRP A 186 -12.08 -2.96 5.19
N SER A 187 -12.04 -4.26 5.43
CA SER A 187 -13.01 -5.24 4.96
C SER A 187 -13.43 -6.13 6.12
N PRO A 188 -14.69 -6.61 6.15
CA PRO A 188 -15.05 -7.73 7.01
C PRO A 188 -14.11 -8.89 6.70
N ARG A 189 -13.38 -9.40 7.70
CA ARG A 189 -12.47 -10.53 7.48
C ARG A 189 -13.29 -11.78 7.14
N SER A 190 -13.42 -12.11 5.87
CA SER A 190 -13.65 -13.50 5.47
C SER A 190 -12.28 -14.16 5.20
N PRO A 191 -11.98 -15.32 5.81
CA PRO A 191 -10.76 -16.10 5.50
C PRO A 191 -10.64 -16.47 4.00
N ASP A 192 -11.78 -16.57 3.33
CA ASP A 192 -11.90 -17.06 1.96
C ASP A 192 -11.85 -15.96 0.90
N GLU A 193 -11.95 -14.68 1.29
CA GLU A 193 -11.85 -13.57 0.35
C GLU A 193 -10.39 -13.40 -0.11
N GLN A 194 -10.19 -13.32 -1.43
CA GLN A 194 -8.89 -12.99 -1.98
C GLN A 194 -8.42 -11.68 -1.35
N PRO A 195 -7.18 -11.62 -0.81
CA PRO A 195 -6.66 -10.39 -0.25
C PRO A 195 -6.73 -9.32 -1.34
N ALA A 196 -7.43 -8.22 -1.06
CA ALA A 196 -7.54 -7.11 -1.99
C ALA A 196 -6.14 -6.71 -2.44
N VAL A 197 -5.92 -6.62 -3.77
CA VAL A 197 -4.70 -6.04 -4.32
C VAL A 197 -4.59 -4.63 -3.76
N ASP A 198 -3.70 -4.50 -2.78
CA ASP A 198 -3.36 -3.29 -2.05
C ASP A 198 -4.55 -2.52 -1.41
N GLY A 199 -5.68 -3.21 -1.18
CA GLY A 199 -6.85 -2.62 -0.53
C GLY A 199 -7.76 -1.77 -1.44
N ILE A 200 -7.53 -1.74 -2.76
CA ILE A 200 -8.42 -1.06 -3.73
C ILE A 200 -9.86 -1.59 -3.62
N ASN A 201 -10.00 -2.90 -3.48
CA ASN A 201 -11.28 -3.61 -3.34
C ASN A 201 -11.77 -3.68 -1.89
N ALA A 202 -11.18 -2.94 -0.95
CA ALA A 202 -11.63 -2.95 0.44
C ALA A 202 -13.10 -2.51 0.53
N THR A 203 -13.87 -3.02 1.50
CA THR A 203 -15.27 -2.57 1.73
C THR A 203 -15.33 -1.08 2.07
N MET A 204 -14.33 -0.58 2.78
CA MET A 204 -14.21 0.82 3.18
C MET A 204 -12.75 1.26 3.05
N ILE A 205 -12.53 2.33 2.31
CA ILE A 205 -11.28 3.11 2.33
C ILE A 205 -11.57 4.37 3.12
N VAL A 206 -10.78 4.66 4.16
CA VAL A 206 -11.09 5.75 5.09
C VAL A 206 -9.89 6.63 5.35
N MET A 207 -10.14 7.94 5.46
CA MET A 207 -9.16 8.93 5.86
C MET A 207 -9.75 9.79 6.99
N PRO A 208 -9.23 9.70 8.22
CA PRO A 208 -9.53 10.66 9.28
C PRO A 208 -9.12 12.06 8.83
N LEU A 209 -10.05 13.01 8.96
CA LEU A 209 -9.83 14.42 8.59
C LEU A 209 -9.41 15.24 9.81
N ASP A 210 -10.02 14.92 10.96
CA ASP A 210 -9.72 15.51 12.26
C ASP A 210 -10.02 14.48 13.38
N ARG A 211 -10.08 14.92 14.64
CA ARG A 211 -10.31 14.04 15.81
C ARG A 211 -11.74 13.49 15.91
N ARG A 212 -12.70 14.01 15.13
CA ARG A 212 -14.14 13.69 15.13
C ARG A 212 -14.72 13.41 13.75
N THR A 213 -13.98 13.67 12.68
CA THR A 213 -14.50 13.56 11.32
C THR A 213 -13.64 12.61 10.49
N ALA A 214 -14.29 11.69 9.77
CA ALA A 214 -13.63 10.80 8.81
C ALA A 214 -14.39 10.76 7.49
N LEU A 215 -13.64 10.84 6.39
CA LEU A 215 -14.17 10.59 5.07
C LEU A 215 -13.97 9.11 4.71
N ALA A 216 -15.06 8.43 4.35
CA ALA A 216 -15.04 7.04 3.94
C ALA A 216 -15.57 6.86 2.52
N LEU A 217 -14.82 6.12 1.71
CA LEU A 217 -15.17 5.69 0.37
C LEU A 217 -15.62 4.24 0.46
N MET A 218 -16.92 4.01 0.28
CA MET A 218 -17.56 2.71 0.45
C MET A 218 -17.52 1.90 -0.84
N ASP A 219 -17.60 0.57 -0.75
CA ASP A 219 -17.73 -0.31 -1.91
C ASP A 219 -19.11 -0.20 -2.56
N ARG A 220 -20.14 0.01 -1.73
CA ARG A 220 -21.54 0.11 -2.12
C ARG A 220 -22.35 0.99 -1.17
N GLY A 221 -23.57 1.30 -1.60
CA GLY A 221 -24.56 2.06 -0.84
C GLY A 221 -24.69 3.49 -1.32
N THR A 222 -25.34 4.32 -0.50
CA THR A 222 -25.63 5.71 -0.84
C THR A 222 -24.71 6.68 -0.12
N GLU A 223 -24.58 7.86 -0.72
CA GLU A 223 -23.84 8.96 -0.15
C GLU A 223 -24.63 9.63 0.96
N ARG A 224 -23.99 9.86 2.11
CA ARG A 224 -24.62 10.54 3.24
C ARG A 224 -23.61 10.99 4.28
N VAL A 225 -23.99 12.02 5.03
CA VAL A 225 -23.39 12.33 6.33
C VAL A 225 -24.00 11.40 7.38
N VAL A 226 -23.17 10.89 8.29
CA VAL A 226 -23.61 9.96 9.34
C VAL A 226 -23.05 10.42 10.67
N ASP A 227 -23.94 10.85 11.55
CA ASP A 227 -23.62 11.21 12.93
C ASP A 227 -23.62 9.95 13.81
N LEU A 228 -22.54 9.75 14.56
CA LEU A 228 -22.32 8.55 15.36
C LEU A 228 -21.77 8.88 16.74
N PRO A 229 -22.09 8.08 17.77
CA PRO A 229 -21.36 8.16 19.04
C PRO A 229 -19.90 7.74 18.87
N ALA A 230 -18.99 8.36 19.63
CA ALA A 230 -17.58 7.99 19.67
C ALA A 230 -17.34 6.53 20.06
N ALA A 231 -18.18 5.97 20.93
CA ALA A 231 -18.14 4.56 21.33
C ALA A 231 -18.67 3.58 20.25
N SER A 232 -19.05 4.07 19.08
CA SER A 232 -19.59 3.23 18.01
C SER A 232 -18.55 2.24 17.48
N THR A 233 -19.03 1.07 17.04
CA THR A 233 -18.21 0.08 16.33
C THR A 233 -17.49 0.69 15.12
N ARG A 234 -18.07 1.72 14.50
CA ARG A 234 -17.48 2.39 13.33
C ARG A 234 -16.20 3.16 13.70
N ALA A 235 -16.19 3.91 14.80
CA ALA A 235 -14.97 4.59 15.26
C ALA A 235 -13.83 3.58 15.48
N ARG A 236 -14.14 2.45 16.14
CA ARG A 236 -13.17 1.36 16.34
C ARG A 236 -12.67 0.76 15.03
N GLN A 237 -13.56 0.55 14.05
CA GLN A 237 -13.17 0.04 12.72
C GLN A 237 -12.25 1.01 11.98
N ILE A 238 -12.53 2.31 12.04
CA ILE A 238 -11.71 3.35 11.40
C ILE A 238 -10.34 3.41 12.06
N ASN A 239 -10.28 3.47 13.40
CA ASN A 239 -9.00 3.48 14.12
C ASN A 239 -8.19 2.22 13.83
N LEU A 240 -8.81 1.04 13.85
CA LEU A 240 -8.11 -0.20 13.49
C LEU A 240 -7.58 -0.18 12.05
N ALA A 241 -8.36 0.33 11.10
CA ALA A 241 -7.94 0.44 9.69
C ALA A 241 -6.70 1.33 9.54
N VAL A 242 -6.68 2.48 10.21
CA VAL A 242 -5.58 3.45 10.14
C VAL A 242 -4.34 2.94 10.87
N VAL A 243 -4.52 2.33 12.05
CA VAL A 243 -3.45 1.73 12.84
C VAL A 243 -2.81 0.56 12.09
N SER A 244 -3.61 -0.26 11.39
CA SER A 244 -3.10 -1.40 10.62
C SER A 244 -2.22 -0.99 9.44
N GLU A 245 -2.40 0.23 8.95
CA GLU A 245 -1.65 0.77 7.82
C GLU A 245 -0.43 1.58 8.25
N ALA A 246 -0.31 1.93 9.54
CA ALA A 246 0.81 2.71 10.06
C ALA A 246 2.16 2.01 9.78
N SER A 247 3.14 2.76 9.26
CA SER A 247 4.47 2.21 8.99
C SER A 247 5.37 2.33 10.22
N ARG A 248 5.39 3.50 10.84
CA ARG A 248 6.26 3.81 11.99
C ARG A 248 5.51 4.43 13.16
N SER A 249 4.54 5.29 12.89
CA SER A 249 3.97 6.16 13.92
C SER A 249 2.45 6.24 13.84
N ILE A 250 1.81 6.19 15.01
CA ILE A 250 0.39 6.46 15.21
C ILE A 250 0.30 7.75 16.03
N PHE A 251 -0.63 8.64 15.66
CA PHE A 251 -0.81 9.93 16.27
C PHE A 251 -2.22 10.06 16.85
N HIS A 252 -2.30 10.51 18.10
CA HIS A 252 -3.53 10.94 18.74
C HIS A 252 -3.24 12.03 19.76
N HIS A 253 -4.26 12.79 20.13
CA HIS A 253 -4.13 13.78 21.20
C HIS A 253 -3.98 13.06 22.56
N PRO A 254 -3.13 13.54 23.48
CA PRO A 254 -2.83 12.85 24.74
C PRO A 254 -4.02 12.77 25.72
N ALA A 255 -5.02 13.64 25.56
CA ALA A 255 -6.24 13.57 26.36
C ALA A 255 -7.23 12.52 25.85
N ASP A 256 -7.04 12.02 24.62
CA ASP A 256 -7.96 11.09 23.98
C ASP A 256 -7.49 9.66 24.24
N ARG A 257 -8.44 8.73 24.28
CA ARG A 257 -8.16 7.29 24.42
C ARG A 257 -8.70 6.46 23.24
N PRO A 258 -8.37 6.82 21.99
CA PRO A 258 -8.95 6.20 20.80
C PRO A 258 -8.46 4.77 20.54
N LEU A 259 -7.44 4.33 21.29
CA LEU A 259 -6.84 2.99 21.21
C LEU A 259 -7.25 2.06 22.36
N ASP A 260 -8.05 2.53 23.33
CA ASP A 260 -8.53 1.67 24.42
C ASP A 260 -9.30 0.47 23.85
N GLY A 261 -8.88 -0.75 24.19
CA GLY A 261 -9.48 -1.98 23.66
C GLY A 261 -9.17 -2.28 22.19
N ILE A 262 -8.21 -1.56 21.59
CA ILE A 262 -7.65 -1.89 20.27
C ILE A 262 -6.29 -2.56 20.47
N GLU A 263 -6.22 -3.84 20.14
CA GLU A 263 -4.94 -4.52 19.98
C GLU A 263 -4.30 -4.06 18.67
N VAL A 264 -3.17 -3.37 18.76
CA VAL A 264 -2.42 -2.91 17.59
C VAL A 264 -1.92 -4.14 16.83
N PRO A 265 -2.39 -4.38 15.60
CA PRO A 265 -2.03 -5.57 14.86
C PRO A 265 -0.53 -5.55 14.53
N ARG A 266 0.08 -6.74 14.58
CA ARG A 266 1.45 -6.91 14.11
C ARG A 266 1.55 -6.53 12.63
N ARG A 267 2.71 -6.00 12.27
CA ARG A 267 3.03 -5.66 10.89
C ARG A 267 2.85 -6.88 10.00
N THR A 268 2.21 -6.70 8.86
CA THR A 268 2.04 -7.78 7.88
C THR A 268 3.05 -7.67 6.74
N ALA A 269 3.38 -8.79 6.11
CA ALA A 269 4.10 -8.85 4.84
C ALA A 269 3.38 -9.79 3.88
N PHE A 270 3.56 -9.56 2.58
CA PHE A 270 3.20 -10.54 1.57
C PHE A 270 4.08 -11.78 1.73
N ILE A 271 3.42 -12.94 1.83
CA ILE A 271 4.03 -14.25 1.77
C ILE A 271 3.37 -15.04 0.64
N ASP A 272 4.11 -15.99 0.09
CA ASP A 272 3.56 -16.99 -0.80
C ASP A 272 3.19 -18.25 -0.01
N GLU A 273 1.96 -18.72 -0.17
CA GLU A 273 1.41 -19.87 0.55
C GLU A 273 0.95 -20.93 -0.45
N VAL A 274 1.44 -22.16 -0.33
CA VAL A 274 0.95 -23.30 -1.12
C VAL A 274 -0.41 -23.72 -0.57
N ILE A 275 -1.46 -23.55 -1.38
CA ILE A 275 -2.86 -23.83 -1.03
C ILE A 275 -3.37 -25.16 -1.60
N GLY A 276 -2.58 -25.81 -2.45
CA GLY A 276 -2.94 -27.11 -3.00
C GLY A 276 -1.76 -27.76 -3.71
N ILE A 277 -1.69 -29.08 -3.64
CA ILE A 277 -0.71 -29.88 -4.38
C ILE A 277 -1.49 -30.88 -5.21
N ARG A 278 -1.21 -30.91 -6.51
CA ARG A 278 -1.79 -31.88 -7.44
C ARG A 278 -0.66 -32.67 -8.08
N ILE A 279 -0.77 -33.99 -8.03
CA ILE A 279 0.17 -34.90 -8.67
C ILE A 279 -0.59 -35.58 -9.82
N PRO A 280 -0.47 -35.11 -11.08
CA PRO A 280 -1.04 -35.81 -12.21
C PRO A 280 -0.38 -37.18 -12.41
N GLY A 281 -1.01 -38.04 -13.23
CA GLY A 281 -0.52 -39.39 -13.53
C GLY A 281 0.83 -39.45 -14.26
N ASP A 282 1.40 -38.31 -14.64
CA ASP A 282 2.76 -38.16 -15.18
C ASP A 282 3.84 -38.06 -14.10
N GLY A 283 3.45 -38.07 -12.81
CA GLY A 283 4.37 -37.97 -11.68
C GLY A 283 4.88 -36.56 -11.40
N THR A 284 4.42 -35.54 -12.15
CA THR A 284 4.78 -34.14 -11.87
C THR A 284 4.08 -33.63 -10.61
N ILE A 285 4.75 -32.82 -9.81
CA ILE A 285 4.10 -32.14 -8.68
C ILE A 285 3.72 -30.74 -9.16
N ARG A 286 2.42 -30.41 -9.08
CA ARG A 286 1.91 -29.07 -9.40
C ARG A 286 1.38 -28.44 -8.13
N GLU A 287 2.05 -27.38 -7.71
CA GLU A 287 1.64 -26.61 -6.54
C GLU A 287 0.75 -25.44 -6.99
N GLN A 288 -0.31 -25.19 -6.23
CA GLN A 288 -1.17 -24.03 -6.37
C GLN A 288 -0.80 -23.05 -5.27
N HIS A 289 -0.40 -21.85 -5.67
CA HIS A 289 0.12 -20.81 -4.78
C HIS A 289 -0.92 -19.71 -4.57
N ARG A 290 -0.92 -19.10 -3.37
CA ARG A 290 -1.70 -17.92 -3.02
C ARG A 290 -0.79 -16.92 -2.31
N VAL A 291 -0.66 -15.74 -2.92
CA VAL A 291 0.02 -14.60 -2.28
C VAL A 291 -0.94 -13.93 -1.29
N ILE A 292 -0.53 -13.82 -0.03
CA ILE A 292 -1.37 -13.26 1.05
C ILE A 292 -0.56 -12.39 2.02
N LYS A 293 -1.17 -11.33 2.57
CA LYS A 293 -0.57 -10.55 3.67
C LYS A 293 -0.78 -11.28 5.00
N ARG A 294 0.30 -11.68 5.70
CA ARG A 294 0.27 -12.28 7.04
C ARG A 294 1.09 -11.46 8.05
N PRO A 295 0.73 -11.48 9.35
CA PRO A 295 1.58 -10.93 10.40
C PRO A 295 3.00 -11.51 10.35
N ILE A 296 4.01 -10.65 10.45
CA ILE A 296 5.42 -11.03 10.56
C ILE A 296 5.69 -11.38 12.03
N SER A 297 6.42 -12.47 12.28
CA SER A 297 6.84 -12.92 13.61
C SER A 297 7.89 -12.01 14.23
#